data_AF-A0A2M9BZL6-F1
#
_entry.id   AF-A0A2M9BZL6-F1
#
_cell.length_a   1.000
_cell.length_b   1.000
_cell.length_c   1.000
_cell.angle_alpha   90.00
_cell.angle_beta   90.00
_cell.angle_gamma   90.00
#
_symmetry.space_group_name_H-M   'P 1'
#
loop_
_entity.id
_entity.type
_entity.pdbx_description
1 polymer ?
#
loop_
_entity_poly.entity_id
_entity_poly.type
_entity_poly.pdbx_seq_one_letter_code
_entity_poly.pdbx_strand_id
1 'polypeptide(L)'
;MVGQGSEQGRKAEQDLRKGVLVLAVLSQLRTQQYGYSLRQALGESGMPIEEGTLYPLLRRLENQGLLASEWRIEDGPPRRYYQLSAQGAEVYRDLTTAWSSLTMVMDRLLDGKS
;
A
#
# COMPACT_ATOMS: atom_id res chain seq x y z
N MET A 1 -4.11 36.64 -5.78
CA MET A 1 -3.75 35.65 -6.81
C MET A 1 -2.77 34.64 -6.21
N VAL A 2 -3.21 33.93 -5.17
CA VAL A 2 -2.44 32.92 -4.42
C VAL A 2 -3.34 31.68 -4.46
N GLY A 3 -2.98 30.64 -5.23
CA GLY A 3 -3.89 29.48 -5.34
C GLY A 3 -3.51 28.40 -6.36
N GLN A 4 -2.56 28.62 -7.27
CA GLN A 4 -2.18 27.60 -8.25
C GLN A 4 -0.92 26.80 -7.87
N GLY A 5 0.01 27.38 -7.10
CA GLY A 5 1.22 26.67 -6.65
C GLY A 5 0.96 25.61 -5.57
N SER A 6 -0.08 25.78 -4.75
CA SER A 6 -0.45 24.82 -3.69
C SER A 6 -1.15 23.57 -4.24
N GLU A 7 -1.92 23.71 -5.32
CA GLU A 7 -2.70 22.61 -5.89
C GLU A 7 -1.82 21.63 -6.66
N GLN A 8 -0.85 22.14 -7.43
CA GLN A 8 0.11 21.29 -8.15
C GLN A 8 0.98 20.48 -7.19
N GLY A 9 1.45 21.09 -6.10
CA GLY A 9 2.22 20.39 -5.05
C GLY A 9 1.41 19.29 -4.37
N ARG A 10 0.15 19.56 -4.01
CA ARG A 10 -0.76 18.56 -3.42
C ARG A 10 -1.03 17.40 -4.37
N LYS A 11 -1.25 17.69 -5.66
CA LYS A 11 -1.42 16.65 -6.69
C LYS A 11 -0.17 15.77 -6.80
N ALA A 12 1.02 16.38 -6.85
CA ALA A 12 2.28 15.65 -6.90
C ALA A 12 2.49 14.76 -5.66
N GLU A 13 2.20 15.26 -4.46
CA GLU A 13 2.23 14.45 -3.23
C GLU A 13 1.27 13.26 -3.31
N GLN A 14 0.05 13.48 -3.80
CA GLN A 14 -0.93 12.43 -3.96
C GLN A 14 -0.47 11.34 -4.93
N ASP A 15 0.16 11.72 -6.04
CA ASP A 15 0.66 10.79 -7.03
C ASP A 15 1.87 9.98 -6.50
N LEU A 16 2.75 10.59 -5.69
CA LEU A 16 3.79 9.87 -4.95
C LEU A 16 3.19 8.83 -3.99
N ARG A 17 2.17 9.22 -3.20
CA ARG A 17 1.45 8.32 -2.29
C ARG A 17 0.82 7.14 -3.02
N LYS A 18 0.17 7.38 -4.17
CA LYS A 18 -0.38 6.29 -5.01
C LYS A 18 0.72 5.35 -5.52
N GLY A 19 1.90 5.88 -5.85
CA GLY A 19 3.05 5.10 -6.32
C GLY A 19 3.53 4.05 -5.30
N VAL A 20 3.45 4.35 -4.01
CA VAL A 20 3.89 3.45 -2.93
C VAL A 20 2.77 2.60 -2.32
N LEU A 21 1.52 2.81 -2.74
CA LEU A 21 0.36 2.20 -2.10
C LEU A 21 0.37 0.66 -2.16
N VAL A 22 0.85 0.08 -3.26
CA VAL A 22 0.99 -1.38 -3.39
C VAL A 22 1.94 -1.92 -2.33
N LEU A 23 3.12 -1.31 -2.18
CA LEU A 23 4.10 -1.71 -1.16
C LEU A 23 3.52 -1.58 0.26
N ALA A 24 2.77 -0.50 0.53
CA ALA A 24 2.10 -0.32 1.81
C ALA A 24 1.09 -1.44 2.11
N VAL A 25 0.21 -1.79 1.16
CA VAL A 25 -0.77 -2.88 1.33
C VAL A 25 -0.08 -4.23 1.54
N LEU A 26 0.92 -4.56 0.70
CA LEU A 26 1.66 -5.82 0.84
C LEU A 26 2.37 -5.92 2.20
N SER A 27 2.90 -4.80 2.72
CA SER A 27 3.57 -4.77 4.02
C SER A 27 2.66 -5.20 5.18
N GLN A 28 1.40 -4.79 5.15
CA GLN A 28 0.43 -5.09 6.20
C GLN A 28 -0.11 -6.51 6.08
N LEU A 29 -0.16 -7.06 4.86
CA LEU A 29 -0.66 -8.40 4.56
C LEU A 29 0.36 -9.53 4.77
N ARG A 30 1.54 -9.22 5.36
CA ARG A 30 2.45 -10.24 5.90
C ARG A 30 1.78 -11.11 6.97
N THR A 31 0.82 -10.52 7.67
CA THR A 31 -0.11 -11.21 8.57
C THR A 31 -1.51 -11.14 7.99
N GLN A 32 -2.36 -12.10 8.35
CA GLN A 32 -3.71 -12.18 7.83
C GLN A 32 -4.57 -11.02 8.35
N GLN A 33 -5.26 -10.31 7.45
CA GLN A 33 -6.12 -9.16 7.77
C GLN A 33 -7.40 -9.19 6.94
N TYR A 34 -8.50 -8.62 7.44
CA TYR A 34 -9.71 -8.36 6.65
C TYR A 34 -9.78 -6.88 6.27
N GLY A 35 -10.65 -6.52 5.30
CA GLY A 35 -10.63 -5.20 4.68
C GLY A 35 -10.64 -4.02 5.66
N TYR A 36 -11.48 -4.08 6.70
CA TYR A 36 -11.54 -3.03 7.71
C TYR A 36 -10.27 -2.95 8.58
N SER A 37 -9.78 -4.08 9.10
CA SER A 37 -8.58 -4.09 9.95
C SER A 37 -7.33 -3.65 9.18
N LEU A 38 -7.22 -4.05 7.91
CA LEU A 38 -6.17 -3.57 7.01
C LEU A 38 -6.23 -2.05 6.80
N ARG A 39 -7.43 -1.50 6.55
CA ARG A 39 -7.62 -0.06 6.39
C ARG A 39 -7.20 0.71 7.64
N GLN A 40 -7.55 0.20 8.81
CA GLN A 40 -7.17 0.78 10.09
C GLN A 40 -5.65 0.76 10.28
N ALA A 41 -4.99 -0.38 10.08
CA ALA A 41 -3.54 -0.52 10.22
C ALA A 41 -2.76 0.41 9.27
N LEU A 42 -3.22 0.56 8.03
CA LEU A 42 -2.66 1.51 7.06
C LEU A 42 -2.84 2.96 7.52
N GLY A 43 -4.02 3.32 8.03
CA GLY A 43 -4.29 4.65 8.57
C GLY A 43 -3.41 5.00 9.78
N GLU A 44 -3.27 4.07 10.73
CA GLU A 44 -2.38 4.21 11.91
C GLU A 44 -0.90 4.37 11.50
N SER A 45 -0.50 3.78 10.38
CA SER A 45 0.83 3.92 9.79
C SER A 45 1.01 5.19 8.94
N GLY A 46 0.04 6.10 8.92
CA GLY A 46 0.11 7.36 8.14
C GLY A 46 -0.23 7.22 6.66
N MET A 47 -0.82 6.08 6.25
CA MET A 47 -1.25 5.79 4.88
C MET A 47 -2.77 5.58 4.81
N PRO A 48 -3.60 6.60 5.10
CA PRO A 48 -5.04 6.47 5.02
C PRO A 48 -5.48 6.10 3.60
N ILE A 49 -6.42 5.18 3.51
CA ILE A 49 -6.99 4.71 2.24
C ILE A 49 -8.50 4.56 2.33
N GLU A 50 -9.18 5.01 1.30
CA GLU A 50 -10.63 4.87 1.14
C GLU A 50 -11.00 3.47 0.65
N GLU A 51 -12.18 2.98 1.05
CA GLU A 51 -12.69 1.66 0.65
C GLU A 51 -12.78 1.49 -0.86
N GLY A 52 -13.20 2.54 -1.57
CA GLY A 52 -13.28 2.57 -3.03
C GLY A 52 -11.93 2.43 -3.74
N THR A 53 -10.81 2.60 -3.03
CA THR A 53 -9.46 2.33 -3.54
C THR A 53 -8.94 0.99 -3.04
N LEU A 54 -9.18 0.66 -1.77
CA LEU A 54 -8.66 -0.55 -1.13
C LEU A 54 -9.21 -1.82 -1.78
N TYR A 55 -10.53 -1.95 -1.92
CA TYR A 55 -11.13 -3.21 -2.38
C TYR A 55 -10.80 -3.54 -3.85
N PRO A 56 -10.85 -2.59 -4.80
CA PRO A 56 -10.36 -2.85 -6.16
C PRO A 56 -8.88 -3.23 -6.20
N LEU A 57 -8.05 -2.61 -5.35
CA LEU A 57 -6.63 -2.96 -5.25
C LEU A 57 -6.43 -4.38 -4.73
N LEU A 58 -7.12 -4.79 -3.66
CA LEU A 58 -7.06 -6.16 -3.13
C LEU A 58 -7.46 -7.19 -4.18
N ARG A 59 -8.57 -6.95 -4.89
CA ARG A 59 -9.02 -7.82 -5.98
C ARG A 59 -7.98 -7.92 -7.10
N ARG A 60 -7.35 -6.80 -7.46
CA ARG A 60 -6.28 -6.80 -8.48
C ARG A 60 -5.07 -7.61 -8.04
N LEU A 61 -4.59 -7.42 -6.81
CA LEU A 61 -3.42 -8.12 -6.28
C LEU A 61 -3.69 -9.63 -6.14
N GLU A 62 -4.89 -10.01 -5.74
CA GLU A 62 -5.35 -11.40 -5.74
C GLU A 62 -5.38 -11.99 -7.15
N ASN A 63 -5.97 -11.31 -8.12
CA ASN A 63 -5.99 -11.77 -9.52
C ASN A 63 -4.58 -11.92 -10.13
N GLN A 64 -3.61 -11.17 -9.61
CA GLN A 64 -2.19 -11.28 -9.98
C GLN A 64 -1.47 -12.44 -9.27
N GLY A 65 -2.15 -13.17 -8.38
CA GLY A 65 -1.56 -14.26 -7.60
C GLY A 65 -0.73 -13.78 -6.41
N LEU A 66 -0.70 -12.48 -6.10
CA LEU A 66 0.12 -11.91 -5.02
C LEU A 66 -0.54 -12.08 -3.65
N LEU A 67 -1.85 -12.23 -3.60
CA LEU A 67 -2.59 -12.45 -2.37
C LEU A 67 -3.34 -13.79 -2.43
N ALA A 68 -3.40 -14.47 -1.29
CA ALA A 68 -4.39 -15.49 -1.02
C ALA A 68 -5.53 -14.88 -0.20
N SER A 69 -6.74 -15.40 -0.37
CA SER A 69 -7.87 -15.02 0.47
C SER A 69 -8.69 -16.21 0.93
N GLU A 70 -9.36 -16.02 2.05
CA GLU A 70 -10.20 -17.02 2.69
C GLU A 70 -11.46 -16.33 3.23
N TRP A 71 -12.62 -16.93 2.95
CA TRP A 71 -13.86 -16.53 3.61
C TRP A 71 -13.96 -17.22 4.95
N ARG A 72 -14.17 -16.44 6.01
CA ARG A 72 -14.43 -16.97 7.35
C ARG A 72 -15.80 -16.53 7.83
N ILE A 73 -16.50 -17.51 8.39
CA ILE A 73 -17.78 -17.32 9.06
C ILE A 73 -17.50 -17.64 10.53
N GLU A 74 -17.19 -16.59 11.28
CA GLU A 74 -17.11 -16.63 12.74
C GLU A 74 -18.44 -16.09 13.30
N ASP A 75 -18.53 -15.86 14.61
CA ASP A 75 -19.71 -15.23 15.21
C ASP A 75 -19.91 -13.80 14.64
N GLY A 76 -20.71 -13.69 13.58
CA GLY A 76 -20.97 -12.45 12.87
C GLY A 76 -21.09 -12.60 11.34
N PRO A 77 -21.13 -11.46 10.61
CA PRO A 77 -21.20 -11.49 9.16
C PRO A 77 -19.92 -12.10 8.56
N PRO A 78 -20.03 -12.89 7.47
CA PRO A 78 -18.88 -13.45 6.79
C PRO A 78 -17.84 -12.38 6.43
N ARG A 79 -16.57 -12.64 6.74
CA ARG A 79 -15.45 -11.74 6.44
C ARG A 79 -14.48 -12.44 5.50
N ARG A 80 -13.99 -11.67 4.52
CA ARG A 80 -12.90 -12.13 3.65
C ARG A 80 -11.58 -11.64 4.22
N TYR A 81 -10.72 -12.58 4.55
CA TYR A 81 -9.37 -12.33 5.00
C TYR A 81 -8.39 -12.48 3.85
N TYR A 82 -7.34 -11.67 3.85
CA TYR A 82 -6.28 -11.64 2.86
C TYR A 82 -4.93 -11.82 3.54
N GLN A 83 -3.99 -12.45 2.83
CA GLN A 83 -2.59 -12.56 3.23
C GLN A 83 -1.73 -12.66 1.96
N LEU A 84 -0.43 -12.31 2.06
CA LEU A 84 0.52 -12.58 0.99
C LEU A 84 0.52 -14.06 0.61
N SER A 85 0.53 -14.34 -0.70
CA SER A 85 0.91 -15.66 -1.22
C SER A 85 2.43 -15.83 -1.16
N ALA A 86 2.94 -17.02 -1.52
CA ALA A 86 4.38 -17.21 -1.70
C ALA A 86 4.97 -16.23 -2.73
N GLN A 87 4.31 -16.08 -3.89
CA GLN A 87 4.71 -15.12 -4.91
C GLN A 87 4.61 -13.67 -4.42
N GLY A 88 3.57 -13.34 -3.66
CA GLY A 88 3.40 -12.02 -3.04
C GLY A 88 4.52 -11.68 -2.05
N ALA A 89 5.01 -12.66 -1.30
CA ALA A 89 6.12 -12.48 -0.38
C ALA A 89 7.44 -12.19 -1.11
N GLU A 90 7.70 -12.86 -2.23
CA GLU A 90 8.86 -12.56 -3.11
C GLU A 90 8.76 -11.12 -3.66
N VAL A 91 7.62 -10.77 -4.26
CA VAL A 91 7.39 -9.42 -4.81
C VAL A 91 7.49 -8.34 -3.74
N TYR A 92 6.99 -8.60 -2.53
CA TYR A 92 7.12 -7.67 -1.41
C TYR A 92 8.60 -7.43 -1.05
N ARG A 93 9.44 -8.47 -1.06
CA ARG A 93 10.88 -8.34 -0.77
C ARG A 93 11.60 -7.53 -1.85
N ASP A 94 11.27 -7.78 -3.11
CA ASP A 94 11.85 -7.07 -4.25
C ASP A 94 11.46 -5.59 -4.21
N LEU A 95 10.18 -5.29 -3.96
CA LEU A 95 9.70 -3.90 -3.82
C LEU A 95 10.30 -3.20 -2.61
N THR A 96 10.49 -3.90 -1.49
CA THR A 96 11.18 -3.35 -0.31
C THR A 96 12.62 -2.98 -0.66
N THR A 97 13.34 -3.85 -1.37
CA THR A 97 14.71 -3.61 -1.80
C THR A 97 14.79 -2.43 -2.77
N ALA A 98 13.89 -2.38 -3.75
CA ALA A 98 13.80 -1.28 -4.70
C ALA A 98 13.49 0.06 -4.01
N TRP A 99 12.58 0.06 -3.02
CA TRP A 99 12.26 1.24 -2.22
C TRP A 99 13.46 1.74 -1.41
N SER A 100 14.18 0.85 -0.74
CA SER A 100 15.41 1.22 -0.02
C SER A 100 16.46 1.83 -0.95
N SER A 101 16.63 1.28 -2.16
CA SER A 101 17.55 1.87 -3.14
C SER A 101 17.08 3.25 -3.62
N LEU A 102 15.79 3.41 -3.90
CA LEU A 102 15.23 4.67 -4.39
C LEU A 102 15.34 5.78 -3.34
N THR A 103 15.01 5.47 -2.08
CA THR A 103 15.12 6.43 -0.97
C THR A 103 16.56 6.91 -0.81
N MET A 104 17.55 6.00 -0.79
CA MET A 104 18.97 6.40 -0.76
C MET A 104 19.39 7.29 -1.93
N VAL A 105 18.87 7.06 -3.14
CA VAL A 105 19.14 7.92 -4.29
C VAL A 105 18.51 9.29 -4.11
N MET A 106 17.24 9.33 -3.71
CA MET A 106 16.50 10.58 -3.50
C MET A 106 17.11 11.42 -2.37
N ASP A 107 17.50 10.80 -1.26
CA ASP A 107 18.16 11.47 -0.14
C ASP A 107 19.43 12.18 -0.63
N ARG A 108 20.28 11.50 -1.42
CA ARG A 108 21.47 12.12 -2.02
C ARG A 108 21.14 13.30 -2.95
N LEU A 109 20.11 13.17 -3.77
CA LEU A 109 19.69 14.23 -4.70
C LEU A 109 19.12 15.45 -3.97
N LEU A 110 18.42 15.23 -2.85
CA LEU A 110 17.77 16.28 -2.07
C LEU A 110 18.70 16.93 -1.04
N ASP A 111 19.69 16.20 -0.52
CA ASP A 111 20.69 16.72 0.42
C ASP A 111 21.69 17.70 -0.23
N GLY A 112 21.66 17.86 -1.56
CA GLY A 112 22.41 18.89 -2.29
C GLY A 112 23.94 18.75 -2.24
N LYS A 113 24.48 17.65 -1.71
CA LYS A 113 25.91 17.38 -1.65
C LYS A 113 26.31 16.41 -2.75
N SER A 114 26.70 16.97 -3.90
CA SER A 114 27.66 16.35 -4.83
C SER A 114 28.96 17.14 -4.81
#